data_AF-V4KKM8-F1
#
_entry.id   AF-V4KKM8-F1
#
_cell.length_a   1.000
_cell.length_b   1.000
_cell.length_c   1.000
_cell.angle_alpha   90.00
_cell.angle_beta   90.00
_cell.angle_gamma   90.00
#
_symmetry.space_group_name_H-M   'P 1'
#
loop_
_entity.id
_entity.type
_entity.pdbx_description
1 polymer ?
#
loop_
_entity_poly.entity_id
_entity_poly.type
_entity_poly.pdbx_seq_one_letter_code
_entity_poly.pdbx_strand_id
1 'polypeptide(L)'
;IDYLGMMMAVQGAFADRSKLSSLQARAEKLEAASSKVLGGDKSKIRKIEELKETIKVTKDAKNVAIREYERIKDNNRFEVERLDGERRADFMNMMKGFVVNQVGYAEKISNVWAKVAEETSQYDREKHIS
;
A
#
# COMPACT_ATOMS: atom_id res chain seq x y z
N ILE A 1 54.12 8.63 79.53
CA ILE A 1 53.11 8.03 78.61
C ILE A 1 53.51 6.59 78.42
N ASP A 2 52.61 5.66 78.73
CA ASP A 2 52.89 4.22 78.77
C ASP A 2 52.85 3.63 77.33
N TYR A 3 53.87 2.87 76.95
CA TYR A 3 54.07 2.36 75.58
C TYR A 3 52.91 1.45 75.14
N LEU A 4 52.37 0.67 76.07
CA LEU A 4 51.23 -0.22 75.85
C LEU A 4 49.95 0.57 75.48
N GLY A 5 49.71 1.71 76.13
CA GLY A 5 48.55 2.57 75.84
C GLY A 5 48.59 3.16 74.43
N MET A 6 49.77 3.58 73.97
CA MET A 6 49.96 4.02 72.59
C MET A 6 49.74 2.88 71.59
N MET A 7 50.26 1.69 71.87
CA MET A 7 50.10 0.54 70.97
C MET A 7 48.62 0.13 70.82
N MET A 8 47.83 0.14 71.90
CA MET A 8 46.39 -0.12 71.84
C MET A 8 45.62 0.97 71.06
N ALA A 9 45.98 2.25 71.25
CA ALA A 9 45.37 3.34 70.50
C ALA A 9 45.66 3.24 68.99
N VAL A 10 46.89 2.85 68.64
CA VAL A 10 47.30 2.58 67.25
C VAL A 10 46.53 1.40 66.69
N GLN A 11 46.42 0.28 67.41
CA GLN A 11 45.62 -0.88 66.99
C GLN A 11 44.14 -0.55 66.81
N GLY A 12 43.56 0.26 67.71
CA GLY A 12 42.19 0.77 67.59
C GLY A 12 42.01 1.60 66.32
N ALA A 13 42.91 2.55 66.07
CA ALA A 13 42.88 3.37 64.86
C ALA A 13 43.04 2.53 63.57
N PHE A 14 43.85 1.47 63.59
CA PHE A 14 43.97 0.53 62.47
C PHE A 14 42.68 -0.28 62.26
N ALA A 15 42.04 -0.74 63.33
CA ALA A 15 40.76 -1.45 63.27
C ALA A 15 39.62 -0.56 62.77
N ASP A 16 39.62 0.73 63.14
CA ASP A 16 38.62 1.68 62.66
C ASP A 16 38.83 2.02 61.18
N ARG A 17 40.09 2.18 60.73
CA ARG A 17 40.39 2.34 59.30
C ARG A 17 40.04 1.12 58.48
N SER A 18 40.27 -0.09 58.99
CA SER A 18 39.89 -1.32 58.28
C SER A 18 38.38 -1.47 58.16
N LYS A 19 37.63 -1.14 59.22
CA LYS A 19 36.16 -1.04 59.16
C LYS A 19 35.70 0.00 58.15
N LEU A 20 36.29 1.19 58.14
CA LEU A 20 35.95 2.25 57.19
C LEU A 20 36.19 1.79 55.74
N SER A 21 37.33 1.17 55.47
CA SER A 21 37.63 0.60 54.15
C SER A 21 36.64 -0.49 53.74
N SER A 22 36.23 -1.35 54.67
CA SER A 22 35.20 -2.38 54.39
C SER A 22 33.83 -1.79 54.06
N LEU A 23 33.46 -0.69 54.71
CA LEU A 23 32.20 0.01 54.48
C LEU A 23 32.21 0.76 53.14
N GLN A 24 33.34 1.38 52.80
CA GLN A 24 33.57 2.03 51.50
C GLN A 24 33.38 1.03 50.35
N ALA A 25 34.06 -0.13 50.42
CA ALA A 25 33.96 -1.18 49.42
C ALA A 25 32.52 -1.72 49.28
N ARG A 26 31.78 -1.79 50.40
CA ARG A 26 30.38 -2.18 50.39
C ARG A 26 29.48 -1.12 49.75
N ALA A 27 29.74 0.17 49.99
CA ALA A 27 29.01 1.27 49.38
C ALA A 27 29.20 1.30 47.85
N GLU A 28 30.45 1.17 47.38
CA GLU A 28 30.78 1.10 45.95
C GLU A 28 30.07 -0.08 45.26
N LYS A 29 30.03 -1.24 45.92
CA LYS A 29 29.32 -2.42 45.40
C LYS A 29 27.81 -2.19 45.30
N LEU A 30 27.21 -1.51 46.27
CA LEU A 30 25.78 -1.17 46.25
C LEU A 30 25.46 -0.12 45.18
N GLU A 31 26.33 0.88 45.01
CA GLU A 31 26.20 1.91 43.97
C GLU A 31 26.29 1.29 42.56
N ALA A 32 27.26 0.40 42.33
CA ALA A 32 27.38 -0.35 41.08
C ALA A 32 26.15 -1.22 40.79
N ALA A 33 25.61 -1.90 41.81
CA ALA A 33 24.39 -2.70 41.67
C ALA A 33 23.15 -1.83 41.36
N SER A 34 23.01 -0.69 42.04
CA SER A 34 21.92 0.28 41.85
C SER A 34 21.94 0.88 40.45
N SER A 35 23.12 1.34 40.00
CA SER A 35 23.32 1.89 38.65
C SER A 35 22.95 0.89 37.56
N LYS A 36 23.27 -0.39 37.74
CA LYS A 36 22.91 -1.45 36.79
C LYS A 36 21.40 -1.67 36.68
N VAL A 37 20.67 -1.66 37.80
CA VAL A 37 19.21 -1.86 37.82
C VAL A 37 18.49 -0.63 37.24
N LEU A 38 18.79 0.56 37.76
CA LEU A 38 18.15 1.80 37.32
C LEU A 38 18.51 2.17 35.88
N GLY A 39 19.76 1.95 35.47
CA GLY A 39 20.19 2.13 34.08
C GLY A 39 19.50 1.16 33.13
N GLY A 40 19.30 -0.10 33.56
CA GLY A 40 18.52 -1.09 32.82
C GLY A 40 17.07 -0.68 32.62
N ASP A 41 16.41 -0.15 33.65
CA ASP A 41 15.01 0.27 33.56
C ASP A 41 14.82 1.51 32.68
N LYS A 42 15.74 2.49 32.71
CA LYS A 42 15.74 3.62 31.76
C LYS A 42 15.85 3.16 30.30
N SER A 43 16.71 2.17 30.02
CA SER A 43 16.85 1.59 28.67
C SER A 43 15.57 0.88 28.21
N LYS A 44 14.91 0.12 29.10
CA LYS A 44 13.63 -0.54 28.80
C LYS A 44 12.53 0.47 28.50
N ILE A 45 12.41 1.55 29.28
CA ILE A 45 11.41 2.61 29.06
C ILE A 45 11.61 3.25 27.68
N ARG A 46 12.84 3.62 27.35
CA ARG A 46 13.17 4.16 26.02
C ARG A 46 12.78 3.19 24.91
N LYS A 47 13.07 1.89 25.08
CA LYS A 47 12.69 0.88 24.07
C LYS A 47 11.18 0.76 23.88
N ILE A 48 10.40 0.88 24.96
CA ILE A 48 8.94 0.91 24.90
C ILE A 48 8.43 2.14 24.14
N GLU A 49 9.03 3.31 24.36
CA GLU A 49 8.67 4.54 23.64
C GLU A 49 8.99 4.44 22.15
N GLU A 50 10.17 3.92 21.78
CA GLU A 50 10.56 3.66 20.39
C GLU A 50 9.57 2.70 19.70
N LEU A 51 9.15 1.63 20.40
CA LEU A 51 8.17 0.68 19.88
C LEU A 51 6.79 1.34 19.72
N LYS A 52 6.34 2.17 20.66
CA LYS A 52 5.07 2.90 20.55
C LYS A 52 5.07 3.83 19.34
N GLU A 53 6.15 4.55 19.10
CA GLU A 53 6.26 5.42 17.93
C GLU A 53 6.29 4.61 16.63
N THR A 54 7.03 3.50 16.61
CA THR A 54 7.04 2.59 15.45
C THR A 54 5.63 2.08 15.14
N ILE A 55 4.88 1.63 16.16
CA ILE A 55 3.49 1.17 16.01
C ILE A 55 2.60 2.28 15.44
N LYS A 56 2.75 3.51 15.93
CA LYS A 56 1.99 4.66 15.45
C LYS A 56 2.28 4.94 13.97
N VAL A 57 3.56 5.05 13.60
CA VAL A 57 3.98 5.29 12.22
C VAL A 57 3.50 4.17 11.29
N THR A 58 3.64 2.90 11.69
CA THR A 58 3.13 1.77 10.90
C THR A 58 1.61 1.79 10.76
N LYS A 59 0.88 2.18 11.80
CA LYS A 59 -0.59 2.30 11.74
C LYS A 59 -1.01 3.41 10.79
N ASP A 60 -0.33 4.55 10.81
CA ASP A 60 -0.61 5.66 9.90
C ASP A 60 -0.30 5.27 8.45
N ALA A 61 0.83 4.60 8.21
CA ALA A 61 1.19 4.06 6.90
C ALA A 61 0.15 3.06 6.38
N LYS A 62 -0.34 2.15 7.23
CA LYS A 62 -1.44 1.22 6.89
C LYS A 62 -2.71 1.99 6.48
N ASN A 63 -3.08 3.03 7.23
CA ASN A 63 -4.27 3.82 6.93
C ASN A 63 -4.14 4.58 5.61
N VAL A 64 -2.95 5.08 5.27
CA VAL A 64 -2.65 5.66 3.95
C VAL A 64 -2.81 4.60 2.87
N ALA A 65 -2.20 3.43 3.03
CA ALA A 65 -2.27 2.34 2.05
C ALA A 65 -3.71 1.89 1.79
N ILE A 66 -4.55 1.80 2.82
CA ILE A 66 -5.97 1.47 2.68
C ILE A 66 -6.72 2.53 1.87
N ARG A 67 -6.50 3.82 2.16
CA ARG A 67 -7.16 4.91 1.42
C ARG A 67 -6.75 4.93 -0.05
N GLU A 68 -5.47 4.70 -0.33
CA GLU A 68 -4.99 4.61 -1.72
C GLU A 68 -5.55 3.40 -2.45
N TYR A 69 -5.63 2.25 -1.79
CA TYR A 69 -6.26 1.06 -2.37
C TYR A 69 -7.72 1.32 -2.74
N GLU A 70 -8.50 1.90 -1.83
CA GLU A 70 -9.91 2.23 -2.08
C GLU A 70 -10.06 3.22 -3.23
N ARG A 71 -9.21 4.26 -3.28
CA ARG A 71 -9.17 5.22 -4.39
C ARG A 71 -8.90 4.55 -5.74
N ILE A 72 -7.93 3.64 -5.80
CA ILE A 72 -7.61 2.89 -7.02
C ILE A 72 -8.76 1.97 -7.41
N LYS A 73 -9.36 1.27 -6.45
CA LYS A 73 -10.50 0.37 -6.68
C LYS A 73 -11.68 1.13 -7.28
N ASP A 74 -12.02 2.29 -6.72
CA ASP A 74 -13.11 3.13 -7.20
C ASP A 74 -12.81 3.66 -8.61
N ASN A 75 -11.59 4.15 -8.86
CA ASN A 75 -11.19 4.60 -10.19
C ASN A 75 -11.29 3.49 -11.23
N ASN A 76 -10.83 2.27 -10.91
CA ASN A 76 -10.92 1.13 -11.81
C ASN A 76 -12.37 0.76 -12.11
N ARG A 77 -13.26 0.83 -11.11
CA ARG A 77 -14.69 0.59 -11.32
C ARG A 77 -15.27 1.59 -12.33
N PHE A 78 -15.01 2.89 -12.15
CA PHE A 78 -15.47 3.91 -13.10
C PHE A 78 -14.89 3.71 -14.50
N GLU A 79 -13.62 3.34 -14.61
CA GLU A 79 -12.97 3.13 -15.90
C GLU A 79 -13.52 1.91 -16.65
N VAL A 80 -13.86 0.84 -15.92
CA VAL A 80 -14.54 -0.33 -16.50
C VAL A 80 -15.92 0.04 -17.02
N GLU A 81 -16.71 0.79 -16.25
CA GLU A 81 -18.04 1.27 -16.68
C GLU A 81 -17.93 2.17 -17.91
N ARG A 82 -16.95 3.08 -17.94
CA ARG A 82 -16.66 3.97 -19.07
C ARG A 82 -16.29 3.18 -20.34
N LEU A 83 -15.35 2.24 -20.21
CA LEU A 83 -14.86 1.43 -21.33
C LEU A 83 -15.95 0.53 -21.91
N ASP A 84 -16.81 -0.02 -21.07
CA ASP A 84 -17.97 -0.82 -21.51
C ASP A 84 -18.99 0.06 -22.27
N GLY A 85 -19.19 1.31 -21.82
CA GLY A 85 -19.95 2.32 -22.55
C GLY A 85 -19.39 2.60 -23.95
N GLU A 86 -18.10 2.85 -24.05
CA GLU A 86 -17.42 3.13 -25.33
C GLU A 86 -17.49 1.93 -26.28
N ARG A 87 -17.21 0.72 -25.79
CA ARG A 87 -17.30 -0.51 -26.60
C ARG A 87 -18.68 -0.71 -27.18
N ARG A 88 -19.74 -0.47 -26.39
CA ARG A 88 -21.13 -0.55 -26.89
C ARG A 88 -21.39 0.49 -27.97
N ALA A 89 -20.96 1.74 -27.76
CA ALA A 89 -21.15 2.80 -28.74
C ALA A 89 -20.42 2.51 -30.06
N ASP A 90 -19.17 2.06 -29.99
CA ASP A 90 -18.36 1.70 -31.16
C ASP A 90 -18.96 0.52 -31.92
N PHE A 91 -19.41 -0.51 -31.21
CA PHE A 91 -20.10 -1.64 -31.82
C PHE A 91 -21.37 -1.20 -32.56
N MET A 92 -22.17 -0.32 -31.96
CA MET A 92 -23.38 0.20 -32.61
C MET A 92 -23.05 1.06 -33.84
N ASN A 93 -21.96 1.83 -33.81
CA ASN A 93 -21.51 2.59 -34.97
C ASN A 93 -21.03 1.68 -36.10
N MET A 94 -20.30 0.62 -35.78
CA MET A 94 -19.91 -0.41 -36.75
C MET A 94 -21.15 -1.07 -37.39
N MET A 95 -22.15 -1.44 -36.58
CA MET A 95 -23.40 -2.03 -37.08
C MET A 95 -24.20 -1.08 -37.97
N LYS A 96 -24.27 0.21 -37.64
CA LYS A 96 -24.88 1.21 -38.51
C LYS A 96 -24.20 1.27 -39.87
N GLY A 97 -22.86 1.34 -39.89
CA GLY A 97 -22.08 1.33 -41.14
C GLY A 97 -22.31 0.05 -41.95
N PHE A 98 -22.36 -1.10 -41.28
CA PHE A 98 -22.67 -2.38 -41.91
C PHE A 98 -24.06 -2.37 -42.56
N VAL A 99 -25.11 -1.96 -41.83
CA VAL A 99 -26.49 -1.92 -42.35
C VAL A 99 -26.59 -0.97 -43.54
N VAL A 100 -25.99 0.22 -43.47
CA VAL A 100 -25.95 1.16 -44.60
C VAL A 100 -25.32 0.52 -45.84
N ASN A 101 -24.22 -0.22 -45.66
CA ASN A 101 -23.58 -0.92 -46.76
C ASN A 101 -24.46 -2.02 -47.36
N GLN A 102 -25.11 -2.84 -46.50
CA GLN A 102 -26.02 -3.90 -46.95
C GLN A 102 -27.22 -3.35 -47.71
N VAL A 103 -27.84 -2.27 -47.22
CA VAL A 103 -28.96 -1.60 -47.92
C VAL A 103 -28.49 -1.09 -49.28
N GLY A 104 -27.33 -0.43 -49.34
CA GLY A 104 -26.77 0.04 -50.62
C GLY A 104 -26.46 -1.09 -51.62
N TYR A 105 -26.04 -2.26 -51.16
CA TYR A 105 -25.90 -3.44 -52.04
C TYR A 105 -27.24 -3.97 -52.52
N ALA A 106 -28.23 -4.07 -51.63
CA ALA A 106 -29.58 -4.53 -51.99
C ALA A 106 -30.23 -3.61 -53.03
N GLU A 107 -30.08 -2.29 -52.88
CA GLU A 107 -30.54 -1.30 -53.86
C GLU A 107 -29.86 -1.47 -55.22
N LYS A 108 -28.52 -1.66 -55.24
CA LYS A 108 -27.79 -1.92 -56.49
C LYS A 108 -28.28 -3.18 -57.19
N ILE A 109 -28.48 -4.27 -56.44
CA ILE A 109 -28.99 -5.53 -56.99
C ILE A 109 -30.42 -5.34 -57.52
N SER A 110 -31.29 -4.64 -56.77
CA SER A 110 -32.65 -4.33 -57.20
C SER A 110 -32.66 -3.55 -58.52
N ASN A 111 -31.79 -2.54 -58.65
CA ASN A 111 -31.68 -1.75 -59.87
C ASN A 111 -31.22 -2.59 -61.08
N VAL A 112 -30.28 -3.52 -60.87
CA VAL A 112 -29.84 -4.45 -61.92
C VAL A 112 -31.00 -5.37 -62.35
N TRP A 113 -31.73 -5.95 -61.40
CA TRP A 113 -32.89 -6.79 -61.72
C TRP A 113 -34.00 -6.03 -62.44
N ALA A 114 -34.30 -4.80 -62.00
CA ALA A 114 -35.28 -3.94 -62.66
C ALA A 114 -34.89 -3.68 -64.12
N LYS A 115 -33.62 -3.35 -64.37
CA LYS A 115 -33.09 -3.12 -65.72
C LYS A 115 -33.19 -4.38 -66.59
N VAL A 116 -32.79 -5.54 -66.07
CA VAL A 116 -32.89 -6.82 -66.80
C VAL A 116 -34.34 -7.16 -67.15
N ALA A 117 -35.28 -6.93 -66.23
CA ALA A 117 -36.69 -7.16 -66.47
C ALA A 117 -37.26 -6.20 -67.54
N GLU A 118 -36.88 -4.93 -67.51
CA GLU A 118 -37.26 -3.93 -68.52
C GLU A 118 -36.73 -4.31 -69.91
N GLU A 119 -35.44 -4.59 -70.04
CA GLU A 119 -34.81 -5.02 -71.30
C GLU A 119 -35.49 -6.28 -71.86
N THR A 120 -35.75 -7.27 -71.01
CA THR A 120 -36.45 -8.51 -71.41
C THR A 120 -37.86 -8.21 -71.94
N SER A 121 -38.61 -7.35 -71.25
CA SER A 121 -39.96 -6.95 -71.68
C SER A 121 -39.97 -6.17 -73.00
N GLN A 122 -38.90 -5.43 -73.28
CA GLN A 122 -38.75 -4.69 -74.53
C GLN A 122 -38.50 -5.65 -75.70
N TYR A 123 -37.58 -6.60 -75.54
CA TYR A 123 -37.32 -7.63 -76.54
C TYR A 123 -38.58 -8.42 -76.91
N ASP A 124 -39.41 -8.75 -75.92
CA ASP A 124 -40.66 -9.47 -76.14
C ASP A 124 -41.67 -8.63 -76.95
N ARG A 125 -41.82 -7.35 -76.61
CA ARG A 125 -42.67 -6.40 -77.36
C ARG A 125 -42.20 -6.19 -78.80
N GLU A 126 -40.90 -6.07 -79.02
CA GLU A 126 -40.32 -5.89 -80.36
C GLU A 126 -40.50 -7.15 -81.23
N LYS A 127 -40.41 -8.35 -80.64
CA LYS A 127 -40.71 -9.62 -81.34
C LYS A 127 -42.18 -9.74 -81.78
N HIS A 128 -43.11 -9.13 -81.07
CA HIS A 128 -44.54 -9.17 -81.41
C HIS A 128 -44.97 -8.15 -82.47
N ILE A 129 -44.08 -7.21 -82.84
CA ILE A 129 -44.34 -6.16 -83.84
C ILE A 129 -43.65 -6.48 -85.19
N SER A 130 -42.67 -7.38 -85.20
CA SER A 130 -42.03 -7.94 -86.41
C SER A 130 -42.77 -9.15 -86.97
#